data_AF-A0A9Q0MIW0-F1
#
_entry.id   AF-A0A9Q0MIW0-F1
#
_cell.length_a   1.000
_cell.length_b   1.000
_cell.length_c   1.000
_cell.angle_alpha   90.00
_cell.angle_beta   90.00
_cell.angle_gamma   90.00
#
_symmetry.space_group_name_H-M   'P 1'
#
loop_
_entity.id
_entity.type
_entity.pdbx_description
1 polymer ?
#
loop_
_entity_poly.entity_id
_entity_poly.type
_entity_poly.pdbx_seq_one_letter_code
_entity_poly.pdbx_strand_id
1 'polypeptide(L)'
;MFHLNRFQTNGLLLLVIVFLFAPIEVGYCTANLRQVEKRILDDIIGEGKYDSRIRPSGINQTSGKDGPANVTINLLVRSISSIDDVTMSTAP
;
A
#
# COMPACT_ATOMS: atom_id res chain seq x y z
N MET A 1 58.13 3.86 -36.39
CA MET A 1 57.87 3.52 -34.98
C MET A 1 56.63 4.28 -34.45
N PHE A 2 55.48 4.24 -35.14
CA PHE A 2 54.24 4.93 -34.70
C PHE A 2 52.95 4.17 -35.03
N HIS A 3 53.04 2.87 -35.34
CA HIS A 3 51.88 2.09 -35.80
C HIS A 3 51.30 1.12 -34.75
N LEU A 4 52.04 0.77 -33.71
CA LEU A 4 51.55 -0.17 -32.67
C LEU A 4 50.67 0.49 -31.59
N ASN A 5 50.74 1.82 -31.39
CA ASN A 5 49.95 2.50 -30.36
C ASN A 5 48.48 2.72 -30.76
N ARG A 6 48.15 2.76 -32.06
CA ARG A 6 46.77 3.02 -32.52
C ARG A 6 45.85 1.81 -32.31
N PHE A 7 46.37 0.59 -32.32
CA PHE A 7 45.57 -0.62 -32.11
C PHE A 7 45.14 -0.76 -30.64
N GLN A 8 46.05 -0.44 -29.71
CA GLN A 8 45.80 -0.51 -28.27
C GLN A 8 44.89 0.63 -27.76
N THR A 9 45.02 1.85 -28.31
CA THR A 9 44.12 2.97 -27.96
C THR A 9 42.71 2.81 -28.51
N ASN A 10 42.54 2.23 -29.70
CA ASN A 10 41.22 1.99 -30.30
C ASN A 10 40.47 0.84 -29.62
N GLY A 11 41.18 -0.22 -29.19
CA GLY A 11 40.58 -1.31 -28.41
C GLY A 11 40.14 -0.87 -27.02
N LEU A 12 40.94 -0.03 -26.35
CA LEU A 12 40.57 0.57 -25.07
C LEU A 12 39.34 1.48 -25.20
N LEU A 13 39.27 2.28 -26.27
CA LEU A 13 38.12 3.14 -26.56
C LEU A 13 36.83 2.33 -26.76
N LEU A 14 36.90 1.20 -27.48
CA LEU A 14 35.77 0.29 -27.66
C LEU A 14 35.32 -0.35 -26.35
N LEU A 15 36.25 -0.78 -25.49
CA LEU A 15 35.92 -1.30 -24.16
C LEU A 15 35.26 -0.24 -23.27
N VAL A 16 35.74 1.01 -23.32
CA VAL A 16 35.13 2.14 -22.59
C VAL A 16 33.73 2.45 -23.12
N ILE A 17 33.50 2.40 -24.44
CA ILE A 17 32.18 2.58 -25.05
C ILE A 17 31.23 1.44 -24.63
N VAL A 18 31.68 0.18 -24.62
CA VAL A 18 30.88 -0.97 -24.16
C VAL A 18 30.56 -0.87 -22.66
N PHE A 19 31.45 -0.29 -21.84
CA PHE A 19 31.19 -0.06 -20.42
C PHE A 19 30.22 1.12 -20.17
N LEU A 20 30.25 2.14 -21.04
CA LEU A 20 29.36 3.30 -20.98
C LEU A 20 27.98 3.03 -21.60
N PHE A 21 27.91 2.14 -22.58
CA PHE A 21 26.68 1.70 -23.28
C PHE A 21 26.29 0.26 -22.96
N ALA A 22 26.84 -0.33 -21.88
CA ALA A 22 26.25 -1.53 -21.31
C ALA A 22 24.77 -1.21 -21.11
N PRO A 23 23.84 -2.05 -21.62
CA PRO A 23 22.43 -1.78 -21.41
C PRO A 23 22.28 -1.80 -19.90
N ILE A 24 22.06 -0.61 -19.34
CA ILE A 24 21.44 -0.49 -18.05
C ILE A 24 20.07 -1.09 -18.34
N GLU A 25 19.94 -2.40 -18.16
CA GLU A 25 18.67 -3.04 -17.88
C GLU A 25 18.24 -2.45 -16.55
N VAL A 26 17.78 -1.20 -16.60
CA VAL A 26 16.84 -0.68 -15.64
C VAL A 26 15.65 -1.58 -15.86
N GLY A 27 15.63 -2.68 -15.11
CA GLY A 27 14.43 -3.45 -14.88
C GLY A 27 13.44 -2.46 -14.31
N TYR A 28 12.62 -1.89 -15.17
CA TYR A 28 11.41 -1.20 -14.75
C TYR A 28 10.50 -2.30 -14.24
N CYS A 29 10.72 -2.66 -12.98
CA CYS A 29 9.80 -3.48 -12.22
C CYS A 29 8.53 -2.64 -12.10
N THR A 30 7.59 -2.84 -13.03
CA THR A 30 6.24 -2.35 -12.86
C THR A 30 5.77 -2.99 -11.56
N ALA A 31 5.62 -2.16 -10.53
CA ALA A 31 5.26 -2.66 -9.22
C ALA A 31 3.91 -3.36 -9.38
N ASN A 32 3.87 -4.67 -9.21
CA ASN A 32 2.63 -5.43 -9.22
C ASN A 32 1.77 -4.93 -8.05
N LEU A 33 0.86 -3.99 -8.30
CA LEU A 33 0.07 -3.32 -7.27
C LEU A 33 -0.65 -4.32 -6.36
N ARG A 34 -1.15 -5.42 -6.93
CA ARG A 34 -1.76 -6.53 -6.18
C ARG A 34 -0.83 -7.18 -5.15
N GLN A 35 0.46 -7.34 -5.47
CA GLN A 35 1.43 -7.92 -4.53
C GLN A 35 1.77 -6.93 -3.42
N VAL A 36 1.83 -5.64 -3.73
CA VAL A 36 2.06 -4.57 -2.75
C VAL A 36 0.85 -4.43 -1.81
N GLU A 37 -0.36 -4.40 -2.35
CA GLU A 37 -1.61 -4.35 -1.58
C GLU A 37 -1.72 -5.56 -0.65
N LYS A 38 -1.46 -6.77 -1.16
CA LYS A 38 -1.46 -7.97 -0.34
C LYS A 38 -0.45 -7.88 0.80
N ARG A 39 0.79 -7.45 0.50
CA ARG A 39 1.83 -7.27 1.53
C ARG A 39 1.41 -6.28 2.62
N ILE A 40 0.81 -5.16 2.24
CA ILE A 40 0.34 -4.15 3.20
C ILE A 40 -0.81 -4.70 4.04
N LEU A 41 -1.76 -5.41 3.42
CA LEU A 41 -2.87 -6.03 4.13
C LEU A 41 -2.37 -7.07 5.13
N ASP A 42 -1.46 -7.96 4.71
CA ASP A 42 -0.84 -8.96 5.57
C ASP A 42 -0.04 -8.31 6.73
N ASP A 43 0.53 -7.12 6.53
CA ASP A 43 1.24 -6.40 7.60
C ASP A 43 0.30 -5.81 8.67
N ILE A 44 -0.93 -5.46 8.29
CA ILE A 44 -1.92 -4.84 9.18
C ILE A 44 -2.80 -5.90 9.87
N ILE A 45 -3.30 -6.89 9.12
CA ILE A 45 -4.28 -7.88 9.60
C ILE A 45 -3.77 -9.33 9.57
N GLY A 46 -2.51 -9.57 9.20
CA GLY A 46 -1.93 -10.90 9.16
C GLY A 46 -1.81 -11.57 10.53
N GLU A 47 -1.41 -12.83 10.52
CA GLU A 47 -1.42 -13.71 11.70
C GLU A 47 -0.65 -13.09 12.89
N GLY A 48 -1.35 -12.97 14.02
CA GLY A 48 -0.77 -12.54 15.30
C GLY A 48 -0.61 -11.03 15.50
N LYS A 49 -0.93 -10.18 14.50
CA LYS A 49 -0.80 -8.73 14.61
C LYS A 49 -2.09 -8.00 15.01
N TYR A 50 -3.25 -8.53 14.64
CA TYR A 50 -4.55 -7.93 14.94
C TYR A 50 -5.45 -8.94 15.68
N ASP A 51 -5.94 -8.58 16.86
CA ASP A 51 -6.95 -9.35 17.61
C ASP A 51 -8.28 -8.61 17.59
N SER A 52 -9.23 -9.11 16.80
CA SER A 52 -10.58 -8.53 16.65
C SER A 52 -11.43 -8.60 17.92
N ARG A 53 -11.01 -9.35 18.94
CA ARG A 53 -11.71 -9.44 20.23
C ARG A 53 -11.37 -8.27 21.15
N ILE A 54 -10.32 -7.51 20.84
CA ILE A 54 -9.88 -6.36 21.63
C ILE A 54 -10.33 -5.09 20.91
N ARG A 55 -11.03 -4.20 21.65
CA ARG A 55 -11.45 -2.90 21.12
C ARG A 55 -10.23 -1.99 20.85
N PRO A 56 -10.28 -1.10 19.86
CA PRO A 56 -9.26 -0.06 19.69
C PRO A 56 -9.19 0.87 20.91
N SER A 57 -7.99 1.34 21.22
CA SER A 57 -7.79 2.21 22.38
C SER A 57 -8.25 3.65 22.14
N GLY A 58 -8.83 4.29 23.15
CA GLY A 58 -9.32 5.68 23.07
C GLY A 58 -8.20 6.74 23.05
N ILE A 59 -8.49 7.90 22.42
CA ILE A 59 -7.55 9.05 22.25
C ILE A 59 -7.24 9.78 23.57
N ASN A 60 -8.18 9.80 24.54
CA ASN A 60 -8.04 10.60 25.76
C ASN A 60 -7.53 9.75 26.93
N GLN A 61 -6.26 9.92 27.27
CA GLN A 61 -5.58 9.29 28.41
C GLN A 61 -5.51 10.23 29.62
N THR A 62 -6.65 10.67 30.17
CA THR A 62 -6.61 11.62 31.31
C THR A 62 -6.14 10.96 32.62
N SER A 63 -6.09 9.63 32.72
CA SER A 63 -5.56 8.92 33.91
C SER A 63 -5.16 7.47 33.61
N GLY A 64 -4.09 7.25 32.83
CA GLY A 64 -3.37 5.97 32.79
C GLY A 64 -4.14 4.70 32.36
N LYS A 65 -5.35 4.84 31.79
CA LYS A 65 -6.17 3.73 31.28
C LYS A 65 -6.77 4.07 29.93
N ASP A 66 -6.99 3.02 29.15
CA ASP A 66 -7.64 3.04 27.84
C ASP A 66 -9.00 3.75 27.87
N GLY A 67 -9.14 4.80 27.06
CA GLY A 67 -10.37 5.59 26.94
C GLY A 67 -11.45 4.87 26.13
N PRO A 68 -12.70 5.39 26.11
CA PRO A 68 -13.76 4.82 25.28
C PRO A 68 -13.45 4.98 23.78
N ALA A 69 -13.89 4.01 22.98
CA ALA A 69 -13.85 4.10 21.52
C ALA A 69 -14.88 5.14 21.06
N ASN A 70 -14.42 6.18 20.35
CA ASN A 70 -15.30 7.19 19.79
C ASN A 70 -15.81 6.71 18.42
N VAL A 71 -17.12 6.52 18.29
CA VAL A 71 -17.76 6.02 17.06
C VAL A 71 -18.64 7.11 16.48
N THR A 72 -18.20 7.68 15.35
CA THR A 72 -18.99 8.64 14.59
C THR A 72 -19.88 7.90 13.60
N ILE A 73 -21.20 8.06 13.76
CA ILE A 73 -22.20 7.40 12.91
C ILE A 73 -22.77 8.42 11.92
N ASN A 74 -22.93 8.01 10.67
CA ASN A 74 -23.71 8.72 9.67
C ASN A 74 -24.80 7.78 9.13
N LEU A 75 -26.04 8.25 9.09
CA LEU A 75 -27.18 7.50 8.58
C LEU A 75 -27.73 8.17 7.33
N LEU A 76 -27.82 7.40 6.25
CA LEU A 76 -28.46 7.82 4.99
C LEU A 76 -29.71 6.99 4.75
N VAL A 77 -30.87 7.62 4.84
CA VAL A 77 -32.15 6.99 4.44
C VAL A 77 -32.31 7.13 2.94
N ARG A 78 -32.30 6.01 2.22
CA ARG A 78 -32.44 6.00 0.75
C ARG A 78 -33.88 6.17 0.29
N SER A 79 -34.82 5.50 0.94
CA SER A 79 -36.26 5.57 0.67
C SER A 79 -37.02 4.91 1.80
N ILE A 80 -38.23 5.39 2.09
CA ILE A 80 -39.18 4.72 2.99
C ILE A 80 -40.31 4.19 2.11
N SER A 81 -40.50 2.87 2.12
CA SER A 81 -41.45 2.16 1.24
C SER A 81 -42.90 2.34 1.69
N SER A 82 -43.16 2.21 3.00
CA SER A 82 -44.46 2.47 3.62
C SER A 82 -44.31 2.64 5.12
N ILE A 83 -45.30 3.30 5.73
CA ILE A 83 -45.41 3.50 7.18
C ILE A 83 -46.81 3.04 7.56
N ASP A 84 -46.90 2.12 8.52
CA ASP A 84 -48.16 1.69 9.12
C ASP A 84 -48.22 2.11 10.59
N ASP A 85 -49.13 3.03 10.90
CA ASP A 85 -49.30 3.61 12.22
C ASP A 85 -50.08 2.72 13.19
N VAL A 86 -50.85 1.74 12.70
CA VAL A 86 -51.64 0.83 13.55
C VAL A 86 -50.75 -0.28 14.13
N THR A 87 -49.84 -0.80 13.31
CA THR A 87 -48.84 -1.80 13.76
C THR A 87 -47.53 -1.16 14.22
N MET A 88 -47.39 0.16 14.11
CA MET A 88 -46.19 0.94 14.43
C MET A 88 -44.93 0.37 13.74
N SER A 89 -45.06 0.00 12.47
CA SER A 89 -43.98 -0.63 11.71
C SER A 89 -43.87 -0.07 10.29
N THR A 90 -42.65 -0.10 9.75
CA THR A 90 -42.41 0.10 8.32
C THR A 90 -42.36 -1.26 7.63
N ALA A 91 -43.05 -1.41 6.50
CA ALA A 91 -42.96 -2.64 5.72
C ALA A 91 -41.51 -2.86 5.22
N PRO A 92 -41.07 -4.12 5.03
CA PRO A 92 -39.71 -4.47 4.64
C PRO A 92 -39.27 -3.88 3.28
#